data_AF-A0A1A2B4V5-F1
#
_entry.id   AF-A0A1A2B4V5-F1
#
_cell.length_a   1.000
_cell.length_b   1.000
_cell.length_c   1.000
_cell.angle_alpha   90.00
_cell.angle_beta   90.00
_cell.angle_gamma   90.00
#
_symmetry.space_group_name_H-M   'P 1'
#
loop_
_entity.id
_entity.type
_entity.pdbx_description
1 polymer ?
#
loop_
_entity_poly.entity_id
_entity_poly.type
_entity_poly.pdbx_seq_one_letter_code
_entity_poly.pdbx_strand_id
1 'polypeptide(L)'
;MNVRLFKAPLEAIGAHGASESYDSALLEQYKLYVEMADRISARRGLTNSFFLTLNTGVVGLIATMFKGPTGVEAWWFAIPLVAILGQCYAWFYLVRSYQLLNTAKYRVVGALEERLPASPFWRAEWWALGEGKDRSRYWPLSHIEQLIPVLFALTYIAGYLTLVLVRVG
;
A
#
# COMPACT_ATOMS: atom_id res chain seq x y z
N MET A 1 -16.73 16.24 1.27
CA MET A 1 -15.69 16.30 0.20
C MET A 1 -16.39 16.10 -1.14
N ASN A 2 -16.21 16.98 -2.12
CA ASN A 2 -16.92 16.91 -3.41
C ASN A 2 -16.33 15.81 -4.31
N VAL A 3 -16.70 14.55 -4.07
CA VAL A 3 -16.53 13.49 -5.06
C VAL A 3 -17.61 13.71 -6.11
N ARG A 4 -17.24 13.89 -7.39
CA ARG A 4 -18.19 13.96 -8.52
C ARG A 4 -18.81 12.58 -8.79
N LEU A 5 -19.54 12.06 -7.81
CA LEU A 5 -20.06 10.69 -7.79
C LEU A 5 -21.48 10.61 -8.33
N PHE A 6 -22.32 11.59 -8.01
CA PHE A 6 -23.75 11.55 -8.29
C PHE A 6 -24.10 12.34 -9.54
N LYS A 7 -24.84 11.70 -10.46
CA LYS A 7 -25.23 12.28 -11.75
C LYS A 7 -26.56 13.06 -11.70
N ALA A 8 -27.39 12.88 -10.67
CA ALA A 8 -28.67 13.58 -10.51
C ALA A 8 -28.98 13.90 -9.03
N PRO A 9 -29.66 15.02 -8.75
CA PRO A 9 -30.22 15.30 -7.43
C PRO A 9 -31.38 14.34 -7.09
N LEU A 10 -31.49 13.96 -5.82
CA LEU A 10 -32.46 12.96 -5.31
C LEU A 10 -33.92 13.28 -5.67
N GLU A 11 -34.23 14.56 -5.84
CA GLU A 11 -35.58 15.08 -6.17
C GLU A 11 -36.13 14.58 -7.51
N ALA A 12 -35.29 14.06 -8.41
CA ALA A 12 -35.72 13.54 -9.72
C ALA A 12 -36.30 12.11 -9.68
N ILE A 13 -36.21 11.39 -8.56
CA ILE A 13 -36.56 9.96 -8.44
C ILE A 13 -37.85 9.82 -7.59
N GLY A 14 -38.93 10.47 -8.02
CA GLY A 14 -40.20 10.51 -7.29
C GLY A 14 -41.22 9.47 -7.74
N ALA A 15 -41.13 8.24 -7.24
CA ALA A 15 -42.25 7.29 -7.14
C ALA A 15 -41.91 6.22 -6.09
N HIS A 16 -42.86 5.77 -5.27
CA HIS A 16 -42.61 4.81 -4.17
C HIS A 16 -41.92 3.50 -4.64
N GLY A 17 -42.15 3.04 -5.87
CA GLY A 17 -41.42 1.91 -6.46
C GLY A 17 -40.04 2.26 -7.06
N ALA A 18 -39.79 3.53 -7.40
CA ALA A 18 -38.48 4.01 -7.84
C ALA A 18 -37.52 4.24 -6.66
N SER A 19 -38.05 4.53 -5.46
CA SER A 19 -37.26 4.69 -4.23
C SER A 19 -36.69 3.34 -3.75
N GLU A 20 -37.50 2.28 -3.68
CA GLU A 20 -37.01 0.95 -3.28
C GLU A 20 -35.95 0.42 -4.27
N SER A 21 -36.18 0.61 -5.57
CA SER A 21 -35.20 0.25 -6.60
C SER A 21 -33.94 1.11 -6.55
N TYR A 22 -34.03 2.35 -6.09
CA TYR A 22 -32.86 3.23 -5.92
C TYR A 22 -32.02 2.80 -4.72
N ASP A 23 -32.67 2.57 -3.57
CA ASP A 23 -31.99 2.16 -2.35
C ASP A 23 -31.33 0.78 -2.50
N SER A 24 -31.98 -0.14 -3.22
CA SER A 24 -31.39 -1.44 -3.54
C SER A 24 -30.16 -1.27 -4.46
N ALA A 25 -30.26 -0.46 -5.51
CA ALA A 25 -29.15 -0.21 -6.43
C ALA A 25 -27.98 0.51 -5.74
N LEU A 26 -28.26 1.45 -4.83
CA LEU A 26 -27.25 2.13 -4.03
C LEU A 26 -26.53 1.15 -3.10
N LEU A 27 -27.29 0.29 -2.40
CA LEU A 27 -26.72 -0.72 -1.50
C LEU A 27 -25.88 -1.75 -2.27
N GLU A 28 -26.31 -2.18 -3.46
CA GLU A 28 -25.54 -3.08 -4.32
C GLU A 28 -24.24 -2.42 -4.81
N GLN A 29 -24.30 -1.17 -5.28
CA GLN A 29 -23.11 -0.40 -5.68
C GLN A 29 -22.14 -0.25 -4.51
N TYR A 30 -22.65 0.07 -3.32
CA TYR A 30 -21.86 0.16 -2.10
C TYR A 30 -21.14 -1.16 -1.80
N LYS A 31 -21.87 -2.29 -1.74
CA LYS A 31 -21.31 -3.61 -1.47
C LYS A 31 -20.22 -4.00 -2.46
N LEU A 32 -20.50 -3.87 -3.77
CA LEU A 32 -19.54 -4.18 -4.83
C LEU A 32 -18.29 -3.31 -4.72
N TYR A 33 -18.46 -2.02 -4.46
CA TYR A 33 -17.33 -1.09 -4.41
C TYR A 33 -16.47 -1.27 -3.15
N VAL A 34 -17.09 -1.59 -2.00
CA VAL A 34 -16.39 -1.99 -0.77
C VAL A 34 -15.56 -3.24 -1.02
N GLU A 35 -16.14 -4.27 -1.64
CA GLU A 35 -15.42 -5.51 -1.97
C GLU A 35 -14.25 -5.23 -2.93
N MET A 36 -14.44 -4.36 -3.93
CA MET A 36 -13.36 -3.94 -4.82
C MET A 36 -12.27 -3.15 -4.11
N ALA A 37 -12.61 -2.32 -3.12
CA ALA A 37 -11.63 -1.60 -2.31
C ALA A 37 -10.81 -2.57 -1.45
N ASP A 38 -11.47 -3.52 -0.80
CA ASP A 38 -10.83 -4.56 0.02
C ASP A 38 -9.90 -5.45 -0.81
N ARG A 39 -10.31 -5.88 -2.01
CA ARG A 39 -9.43 -6.63 -2.93
C ARG A 39 -8.15 -5.87 -3.29
N ILE A 40 -8.18 -4.54 -3.38
CA ILE A 40 -6.97 -3.74 -3.61
C ILE A 40 -6.09 -3.69 -2.35
N SER A 41 -6.69 -3.55 -1.17
CA SER A 41 -5.99 -3.68 0.11
C SER A 41 -5.27 -5.03 0.23
N ALA A 42 -5.95 -6.13 -0.10
CA ALA A 42 -5.38 -7.48 -0.08
C ALA A 42 -4.22 -7.63 -1.08
N ARG A 43 -4.34 -7.08 -2.29
CA ARG A 43 -3.26 -7.06 -3.29
C ARG A 43 -2.02 -6.31 -2.78
N ARG A 44 -2.20 -5.17 -2.10
CA ARG A 44 -1.09 -4.45 -1.46
C ARG A 44 -0.36 -5.33 -0.46
N GLY A 45 -1.11 -6.03 0.40
CA GLY A 45 -0.56 -6.96 1.39
C GLY A 45 0.26 -8.08 0.74
N LEU A 46 -0.28 -8.71 -0.30
CA LEU A 46 0.43 -9.75 -1.06
C LEU A 46 1.71 -9.24 -1.72
N THR A 47 1.66 -8.06 -2.36
CA THR A 47 2.86 -7.42 -2.93
C THR A 47 3.92 -7.19 -1.87
N ASN A 48 3.53 -6.70 -0.69
CA ASN A 48 4.47 -6.41 0.39
C ASN A 48 5.15 -7.68 0.91
N SER A 49 4.37 -8.75 1.17
CA SER A 49 4.90 -10.04 1.62
C SER A 49 5.79 -10.72 0.59
N PHE A 50 5.47 -10.60 -0.70
CA PHE A 50 6.30 -11.10 -1.79
C PHE A 50 7.70 -10.47 -1.78
N PHE A 51 7.76 -9.14 -1.78
CA PHE A 51 9.04 -8.43 -1.78
C PHE A 51 9.82 -8.64 -0.48
N LEU A 52 9.14 -8.71 0.67
CA LEU A 52 9.79 -9.00 1.95
C LEU A 52 10.47 -10.37 1.94
N THR A 53 9.77 -11.41 1.47
CA THR A 53 10.33 -12.76 1.34
C THR A 53 11.53 -12.76 0.39
N LEU A 54 11.40 -12.12 -0.77
CA LEU A 54 12.46 -12.06 -1.77
C LEU A 54 13.71 -11.36 -1.21
N ASN A 55 13.57 -10.19 -0.60
CA ASN A 55 14.71 -9.43 -0.07
C ASN A 55 15.36 -10.15 1.12
N THR A 56 14.57 -10.82 1.97
CA THR A 56 15.09 -11.66 3.06
C THR A 56 15.94 -12.82 2.51
N GLY A 57 15.46 -13.48 1.45
CA GLY A 57 16.21 -14.52 0.75
C GLY A 57 17.53 -14.01 0.19
N VAL A 58 17.54 -12.83 -0.44
CA VAL A 58 18.77 -12.24 -0.99
C VAL A 58 19.75 -11.85 0.12
N VAL A 59 19.29 -11.26 1.23
CA VAL A 59 20.17 -11.00 2.39
C VAL A 59 20.80 -12.28 2.90
N GLY A 60 20.04 -13.38 2.98
CA GLY A 60 20.55 -14.70 3.34
C GLY A 60 21.65 -15.19 2.40
N LEU A 61 21.47 -15.04 1.08
CA LEU A 61 22.49 -15.39 0.08
C LEU A 61 23.74 -14.52 0.21
N ILE A 62 23.59 -13.20 0.34
CA ILE A 62 24.71 -12.26 0.51
C ILE A 62 25.54 -12.60 1.77
N ALA A 63 24.89 -12.97 2.87
CA ALA A 63 25.58 -13.37 4.10
C ALA A 63 26.56 -14.54 3.89
N THR A 64 26.26 -15.46 2.96
CA THR A 64 27.18 -16.56 2.62
C THR A 64 28.39 -16.11 1.80
N MET A 65 28.25 -15.05 1.01
CA MET A 65 29.32 -14.55 0.14
C MET A 65 30.46 -13.88 0.90
N PHE A 66 30.20 -13.37 2.11
CA PHE A 66 31.26 -12.86 3.00
C PHE A 66 32.28 -13.93 3.41
N LYS A 67 31.96 -15.22 3.25
CA LYS A 67 32.86 -16.35 3.55
C LYS A 67 33.49 -16.98 2.30
N GLY A 68 33.23 -16.43 1.11
CA GLY A 68 33.68 -16.98 -0.17
C GLY A 68 35.13 -16.61 -0.54
N PRO A 69 35.67 -17.18 -1.65
CA PRO A 69 37.04 -16.92 -2.09
C PRO A 69 37.30 -15.43 -2.33
N THR A 70 38.46 -14.94 -1.88
CA THR A 70 38.88 -13.53 -1.92
C THR A 70 39.30 -13.03 -3.31
N GLY A 71 39.30 -13.88 -4.34
CA GLY A 71 39.81 -13.56 -5.68
C GLY A 71 38.84 -12.86 -6.64
N VAL A 72 37.60 -12.56 -6.21
CA VAL A 72 36.64 -11.82 -7.05
C VAL A 72 36.71 -10.33 -6.71
N GLU A 73 37.07 -9.54 -7.73
CA GLU A 73 37.10 -8.08 -7.67
C GLU A 73 35.74 -7.49 -7.27
N ALA A 74 35.75 -6.49 -6.39
CA ALA A 74 34.54 -5.92 -5.81
C ALA A 74 33.58 -5.28 -6.85
N TRP A 75 34.11 -4.86 -8.00
CA TRP A 75 33.32 -4.23 -9.06
C TRP A 75 32.31 -5.20 -9.69
N TRP A 76 32.55 -6.52 -9.67
CA TRP A 76 31.60 -7.52 -10.18
C TRP A 76 30.27 -7.50 -9.42
N PHE A 77 30.26 -7.04 -8.17
CA PHE A 77 29.05 -6.93 -7.36
C PHE A 77 28.23 -5.65 -7.63
N ALA A 78 28.73 -4.73 -8.46
CA ALA A 78 28.01 -3.50 -8.79
C ALA A 78 26.73 -3.77 -9.60
N ILE A 79 26.77 -4.72 -10.55
CA ILE A 79 25.62 -5.10 -11.37
C ILE A 79 24.47 -5.65 -10.51
N PRO A 80 24.68 -6.69 -9.67
CA PRO A 80 23.60 -7.18 -8.79
C PRO A 80 23.14 -6.14 -7.77
N LEU A 81 24.02 -5.24 -7.31
CA LEU A 81 23.63 -4.12 -6.45
C LEU A 81 22.64 -3.19 -7.16
N VAL A 82 22.92 -2.77 -8.40
CA VAL A 82 22.00 -1.91 -9.17
C VAL A 82 20.66 -2.62 -9.38
N ALA A 83 20.69 -3.92 -9.70
CA ALA A 83 19.47 -4.71 -9.88
C ALA A 83 18.61 -4.75 -8.61
N ILE A 84 19.21 -4.99 -7.44
CA ILE A 84 18.45 -5.09 -6.18
C ILE A 84 17.96 -3.73 -5.67
N LEU A 85 18.72 -2.66 -5.91
CA LEU A 85 18.26 -1.30 -5.64
C LEU A 85 17.09 -0.89 -6.54
N GLY A 86 17.16 -1.25 -7.83
CA GLY A 86 16.04 -1.08 -8.77
C GLY A 86 14.79 -1.85 -8.32
N GLN A 87 14.97 -3.04 -7.77
CA GLN A 87 13.88 -3.81 -7.18
C GLN A 87 13.29 -3.14 -5.93
N CYS A 88 14.12 -2.64 -5.01
CA CYS A 88 13.65 -1.91 -3.83
C CYS A 88 12.87 -0.64 -4.23
N TYR A 89 13.33 0.06 -5.26
CA TYR A 89 12.63 1.19 -5.84
C TYR A 89 11.27 0.79 -6.41
N ALA A 90 11.21 -0.28 -7.21
CA ALA A 90 9.95 -0.80 -7.76
C ALA A 90 8.96 -1.19 -6.65
N TRP A 91 9.45 -1.84 -5.58
CA TRP A 91 8.64 -2.19 -4.42
C TRP A 91 8.02 -0.95 -3.75
N PHE A 92 8.84 0.06 -3.46
CA PHE A 92 8.38 1.34 -2.89
C PHE A 92 7.27 1.97 -3.74
N TYR A 93 7.48 2.05 -5.06
CA TYR A 93 6.49 2.65 -5.97
C TYR A 93 5.20 1.86 -6.06
N LEU A 94 5.27 0.52 -6.08
CA LEU A 94 4.07 -0.32 -6.11
C LEU A 94 3.23 -0.15 -4.84
N VAL A 95 3.85 -0.19 -3.66
CA VAL A 95 3.16 0.01 -2.38
C VAL A 95 2.52 1.40 -2.33
N ARG A 96 3.25 2.45 -2.74
CA ARG A 96 2.74 3.82 -2.79
C ARG A 96 1.56 3.96 -3.74
N SER A 97 1.64 3.35 -4.93
CA SER A 97 0.56 3.37 -5.93
C SER A 97 -0.70 2.71 -5.38
N TYR A 98 -0.57 1.53 -4.76
CA TYR A 98 -1.70 0.86 -4.12
C TYR A 98 -2.31 1.68 -2.99
N GLN A 99 -1.50 2.33 -2.15
CA GLN A 99 -2.02 3.20 -1.10
C GLN A 99 -2.83 4.37 -1.65
N LEU A 100 -2.34 5.05 -2.68
CA LEU A 100 -3.04 6.18 -3.29
C LEU A 100 -4.38 5.73 -3.90
N LEU A 101 -4.37 4.63 -4.65
CA LEU A 101 -5.58 4.05 -5.24
C LEU A 101 -6.58 3.63 -4.16
N ASN A 102 -6.10 2.98 -3.10
CA ASN A 102 -6.93 2.51 -2.01
C ASN A 102 -7.58 3.68 -1.25
N THR A 103 -6.80 4.73 -0.98
CA THR A 103 -7.30 5.97 -0.36
C THR A 103 -8.39 6.60 -1.22
N ALA A 104 -8.21 6.66 -2.55
CA ALA A 104 -9.22 7.18 -3.46
C ALA A 104 -10.50 6.32 -3.44
N LYS A 105 -10.36 4.99 -3.42
CA LYS A 105 -11.51 4.07 -3.35
C LYS A 105 -12.30 4.22 -2.06
N TYR A 106 -11.64 4.24 -0.90
CA TYR A 106 -12.34 4.40 0.38
C TYR A 106 -13.05 5.75 0.54
N ARG A 107 -12.57 6.80 -0.15
CA ARG A 107 -13.31 8.08 -0.22
C ARG A 107 -14.62 7.96 -1.00
N VAL A 108 -14.63 7.17 -2.07
CA VAL A 108 -15.86 6.88 -2.83
C VAL A 108 -16.80 5.99 -2.01
N VAL A 109 -16.27 4.98 -1.31
CA VAL A 109 -17.03 4.15 -0.36
C VAL A 109 -17.73 5.03 0.67
N GLY A 110 -17.01 5.94 1.31
CA GLY A 110 -17.59 6.84 2.32
C GLY A 110 -18.68 7.74 1.74
N ALA A 111 -18.49 8.28 0.54
CA ALA A 111 -19.51 9.08 -0.14
C ALA A 111 -20.77 8.28 -0.50
N LEU A 112 -20.66 6.99 -0.81
CA LEU A 112 -21.80 6.09 -0.98
C LEU A 112 -22.47 5.79 0.38
N GLU A 113 -21.67 5.53 1.40
CA GLU A 113 -22.15 5.18 2.75
C GLU A 113 -22.91 6.33 3.42
N GLU A 114 -22.55 7.59 3.16
CA GLU A 114 -23.27 8.77 3.65
C GLU A 114 -24.75 8.81 3.22
N ARG A 115 -25.13 8.08 2.17
CA ARG A 115 -26.52 7.96 1.69
C ARG A 115 -27.25 6.75 2.24
N LEU A 116 -26.57 5.84 2.92
CA LEU A 116 -27.20 4.69 3.57
C LEU A 116 -27.74 5.07 4.96
N PRO A 117 -28.70 4.31 5.51
CA PRO A 117 -29.31 4.60 6.81
C PRO A 117 -28.30 4.67 7.97
N ALA A 118 -27.17 3.98 7.84
CA ALA A 118 -26.08 4.00 8.79
C ALA A 118 -24.75 4.15 8.04
N SER A 119 -23.79 4.82 8.70
CA SER A 119 -22.41 4.96 8.22
C SER A 119 -21.40 4.47 9.26
N PRO A 120 -21.26 3.13 9.41
CA PRO A 120 -20.27 2.53 10.29
C PRO A 120 -18.82 2.94 9.94
N PHE A 121 -18.42 2.89 8.66
CA PHE A 121 -17.04 3.10 8.25
C PHE A 121 -16.66 4.58 8.23
N TRP A 122 -17.46 5.41 7.56
CA TRP A 122 -17.10 6.80 7.29
C TRP A 122 -17.36 7.72 8.48
N ARG A 123 -18.44 7.51 9.24
CA ARG A 123 -18.75 8.32 10.43
C ARG A 123 -18.26 7.66 11.70
N ALA A 124 -18.70 6.44 12.01
CA ALA A 124 -18.46 5.85 13.33
C ALA A 124 -16.98 5.47 13.55
N GLU A 125 -16.35 4.78 12.60
CA GLU A 125 -14.94 4.38 12.70
C GLU A 125 -14.00 5.59 12.61
N TRP A 126 -14.26 6.53 11.69
CA TRP A 126 -13.46 7.76 11.61
C TRP A 126 -13.51 8.60 12.90
N TRP A 127 -14.68 8.70 13.52
CA TRP A 127 -14.85 9.35 14.82
C TRP A 127 -14.11 8.60 15.94
N ALA A 128 -14.24 7.27 16.00
CA ALA A 128 -13.55 6.43 16.98
C ALA A 128 -12.01 6.53 16.87
N LEU A 129 -11.50 6.68 15.64
CA LEU A 129 -10.08 6.91 15.35
C LEU A 129 -9.62 8.36 15.61
N GLY A 130 -10.50 9.22 16.15
CA GLY A 130 -10.16 10.59 16.55
C GLY A 130 -10.07 11.58 15.38
N GLU A 131 -10.75 11.30 14.27
CA GLU A 131 -10.89 12.19 13.11
C GLU A 131 -9.56 12.67 12.50
N GLY A 132 -8.46 11.94 12.73
CA GLY A 132 -7.11 12.34 12.31
C GLY A 132 -6.47 13.46 13.14
N LYS A 133 -7.12 13.91 14.23
CA LYS A 133 -6.57 14.92 15.16
C LYS A 133 -5.64 14.31 16.20
N ASP A 134 -5.82 13.02 16.50
CA ASP A 134 -5.07 12.34 17.54
C ASP A 134 -4.07 11.33 16.94
N ARG A 135 -2.85 11.82 16.62
CA ARG A 135 -1.77 10.98 16.06
C ARG A 135 -1.31 9.86 17.00
N SER A 136 -1.69 9.92 18.28
CA SER A 136 -1.40 8.88 19.28
C SER A 136 -2.28 7.63 19.10
N ARG A 137 -3.47 7.77 18.48
CA ARG A 137 -4.46 6.69 18.34
C ARG A 137 -4.27 5.84 17.08
N TYR A 138 -3.71 6.40 16.02
CA TYR A 138 -3.53 5.68 14.76
C TYR A 138 -2.27 6.11 14.02
N TRP A 139 -1.28 5.22 14.00
CA TRP A 139 -0.15 5.32 13.08
C TRP A 139 -0.51 4.61 11.78
N PRO A 140 -0.50 5.30 10.62
CA PRO A 140 -0.87 4.66 9.37
C PRO A 140 0.19 3.63 9.00
N LEU A 141 -0.18 2.34 9.01
CA LEU A 141 0.70 1.23 8.65
C LEU A 141 1.39 1.46 7.30
N SER A 142 0.77 2.20 6.39
CA SER A 142 1.33 2.50 5.08
C SER A 142 2.64 3.29 5.10
N HIS A 143 2.91 4.10 6.14
CA HIS A 143 4.23 4.73 6.27
C HIS A 143 5.31 3.70 6.59
N ILE A 144 4.97 2.71 7.41
CA ILE A 144 5.88 1.61 7.77
C ILE A 144 6.13 0.73 6.54
N GLU A 145 5.08 0.37 5.79
CA GLU A 145 5.21 -0.42 4.55
C GLU A 145 6.14 0.27 3.52
N GLN A 146 6.11 1.60 3.43
CA GLN A 146 7.00 2.37 2.55
C GLN A 146 8.44 2.50 3.07
N LEU A 147 8.65 2.41 4.39
CA LEU A 147 9.98 2.50 5.00
C LEU A 147 10.81 1.22 4.77
N ILE A 148 10.16 0.06 4.72
CA ILE A 148 10.84 -1.24 4.60
C ILE A 148 11.74 -1.33 3.34
N PRO A 149 11.28 -0.99 2.11
CA PRO A 149 12.15 -0.99 0.93
C PRO A 149 13.39 -0.11 1.08
N VAL A 150 13.26 1.04 1.75
CA VAL A 150 14.38 1.97 1.99
C VAL A 150 15.40 1.35 2.93
N LEU A 151 14.96 0.67 4.00
CA LEU A 151 15.85 -0.04 4.93
C LEU A 151 16.64 -1.15 4.23
N PHE A 152 16.01 -1.92 3.35
CA PHE A 152 16.71 -2.93 2.55
C PHE A 152 17.73 -2.29 1.60
N ALA A 153 17.34 -1.23 0.88
CA ALA A 153 18.25 -0.50 -0.01
C ALA A 153 19.50 0.02 0.73
N LEU A 154 19.31 0.62 1.92
CA LEU A 154 20.42 1.07 2.77
C LEU A 154 21.30 -0.11 3.23
N THR A 155 20.70 -1.25 3.57
CA THR A 155 21.41 -2.46 3.96
C THR A 155 22.29 -2.99 2.81
N TYR A 156 21.77 -2.99 1.58
CA TYR A 156 22.55 -3.43 0.41
C TYR A 156 23.70 -2.48 0.08
N ILE A 157 23.48 -1.17 0.18
CA ILE A 157 24.55 -0.17 0.01
C ILE A 157 25.62 -0.36 1.07
N ALA A 158 25.25 -0.47 2.34
CA ALA A 158 26.19 -0.70 3.43
C ALA A 158 26.99 -2.00 3.23
N GLY A 159 26.33 -3.09 2.84
CA GLY A 159 26.98 -4.37 2.55
C GLY A 159 27.96 -4.31 1.37
N TYR A 160 27.65 -3.54 0.33
CA TYR A 160 28.56 -3.32 -0.79
C TYR A 160 29.78 -2.50 -0.36
N LEU A 161 29.58 -1.43 0.42
CA LEU A 161 30.67 -0.59 0.91
C LEU A 161 31.64 -1.37 1.81
N THR A 162 31.12 -2.20 2.74
CA THR A 162 31.97 -3.05 3.57
C THR A 162 32.74 -4.07 2.73
N LEU A 163 32.10 -4.66 1.71
CA LEU A 163 32.74 -5.59 0.79
C LEU A 163 33.90 -4.95 0.00
N VAL A 164 33.74 -3.70 -0.45
CA VAL A 164 34.79 -2.93 -1.13
C VAL A 164 35.93 -2.61 -0.16
N LEU A 165 35.62 -2.09 1.04
CA LEU A 165 36.63 -1.73 2.04
C LEU A 165 37.53 -2.92 2.43
N VAL A 166 36.94 -4.10 2.61
CA VAL A 166 37.68 -5.33 2.98
C VAL A 166 38.55 -5.86 1.84
N ARG A 167 38.27 -5.51 0.58
CA ARG A 167 39.02 -6.00 -0.59
C ARG A 167 40.06 -5.00 -1.11
N VAL A 168 39.92 -3.72 -0.78
CA VAL A 168 40.85 -2.66 -1.19
C VAL A 168 41.93 -2.39 -0.12
N GLY A 169 41.64 -2.65 1.16
CA GLY A 169 42.61 -2.56 2.26
C GLY A 169 43.29 -3.89 2.55
#